data_AF-A0A0R1F5H0-F1
#
_entry.id   AF-A0A0R1F5H0-F1
#
_cell.length_a   1.000
_cell.length_b   1.000
_cell.length_c   1.000
_cell.angle_alpha   90.00
_cell.angle_beta   90.00
_cell.angle_gamma   90.00
#
_symmetry.space_group_name_H-M   'P 1'
#
loop_
_entity.id
_entity.type
_entity.pdbx_description
1 polymer ?
#
loop_
_entity_poly.entity_id
_entity_poly.type
_entity_poly.pdbx_seq_one_letter_code
_entity_poly.pdbx_strand_id
1 'polypeptide(L)'
;MAGYAGSVNAILYHNIGLFILILALLDEDTSIWEYLIRCGLLINMWCQYYVNNFVQWGFIVSMVVLLVTLVLVRHYRTKIGPNFRYRLPIAVFLAADFWFTLPSRPAGMVVTPGIAAGAVLMFFLMKLSTGRQQRRFFQNLVTEHLANYDELTSTKNFTAYQNLNYAYASN
;
A
#
# COMPACT_ATOMS: atom_id res chain seq x y z
N MET A 1 -15.11 21.31 -17.65
CA MET A 1 -15.37 20.28 -16.62
C MET A 1 -14.72 18.92 -16.94
N ALA A 2 -14.55 18.52 -18.21
CA ALA A 2 -13.85 17.28 -18.58
C ALA A 2 -12.38 17.17 -18.10
N GLY A 3 -11.64 18.29 -18.07
CA GLY A 3 -10.26 18.31 -17.56
C GLY A 3 -10.13 18.06 -16.06
N TYR A 4 -11.14 18.44 -15.26
CA TYR A 4 -11.11 18.25 -13.80
C TYR A 4 -11.30 16.77 -13.44
N ALA A 5 -12.28 16.10 -14.06
CA ALA A 5 -12.47 14.65 -13.91
C ALA A 5 -11.25 13.85 -14.39
N GLY A 6 -10.63 14.27 -15.50
CA GLY A 6 -9.36 13.70 -15.97
C GLY A 6 -8.22 13.84 -14.95
N SER A 7 -8.08 15.01 -14.32
CA SER A 7 -7.04 15.24 -13.32
C SER A 7 -7.24 14.44 -12.03
N VAL A 8 -8.49 14.33 -11.55
CA VAL A 8 -8.82 13.56 -10.33
C VAL A 8 -8.59 12.07 -10.54
N ASN A 9 -9.01 11.54 -11.69
CA ASN A 9 -8.76 10.13 -12.03
C ASN A 9 -7.27 9.85 -12.15
N ALA A 10 -6.50 10.75 -12.78
CA ALA A 10 -5.06 10.61 -12.87
C ALA A 10 -4.41 10.58 -11.47
N ILE A 11 -4.75 11.51 -10.57
CA ILE A 11 -4.23 11.52 -9.20
C ILE A 11 -4.55 10.20 -8.48
N LEU A 12 -5.76 9.67 -8.64
CA LEU A 12 -6.18 8.41 -8.05
C LEU A 12 -5.37 7.21 -8.56
N TYR A 13 -5.18 7.07 -9.88
CA TYR A 13 -4.37 5.98 -10.45
C TYR A 13 -2.93 6.01 -9.94
N HIS A 14 -2.36 7.20 -9.86
CA HIS A 14 -1.01 7.38 -9.34
C HIS A 14 -0.92 7.07 -7.85
N ASN A 15 -1.91 7.48 -7.05
CA ASN A 15 -1.98 7.13 -5.63
C ASN A 15 -2.08 5.62 -5.42
N ILE A 16 -2.85 4.91 -6.26
CA ILE A 16 -2.95 3.45 -6.23
C ILE A 16 -1.60 2.81 -6.57
N GLY A 17 -0.91 3.28 -7.62
CA GLY A 17 0.41 2.77 -7.98
C GLY A 17 1.43 2.94 -6.85
N LEU A 18 1.48 4.14 -6.27
CA LEU A 18 2.34 4.44 -5.12
C LEU A 18 1.97 3.58 -3.91
N PHE A 19 0.68 3.37 -3.67
CA PHE A 19 0.18 2.53 -2.58
C PHE A 19 0.61 1.07 -2.70
N ILE A 20 0.50 0.50 -3.90
CA ILE A 20 0.91 -0.89 -4.16
C ILE A 20 2.42 -1.05 -3.96
N LEU A 21 3.23 -0.13 -4.49
CA LEU A 21 4.69 -0.19 -4.35
C LEU A 21 5.14 -0.03 -2.89
N ILE A 22 4.54 0.91 -2.15
CA ILE A 22 4.86 1.10 -0.73
C ILE A 22 4.39 -0.10 0.09
N LEU A 23 3.22 -0.69 -0.19
CA LEU A 23 2.78 -1.90 0.49
C LEU A 23 3.73 -3.07 0.27
N ALA A 24 4.12 -3.30 -0.98
CA ALA A 24 5.09 -4.32 -1.33
C ALA A 24 6.44 -4.04 -0.65
N LEU A 25 6.91 -2.79 -0.64
CA LEU A 25 8.17 -2.45 0.01
C LEU A 25 8.16 -2.76 1.52
N LEU A 26 7.05 -2.51 2.21
CA LEU A 26 6.91 -2.73 3.65
C LEU A 26 6.50 -4.17 4.02
N ASP A 27 6.57 -5.11 3.10
CA ASP A 27 6.20 -6.51 3.33
C ASP A 27 7.34 -7.33 3.94
N GLU A 28 7.02 -8.17 4.91
CA GLU A 28 8.00 -8.81 5.82
C GLU A 28 8.79 -9.95 5.15
N ASP A 29 8.13 -10.71 4.27
CA ASP A 29 8.62 -11.93 3.63
C ASP A 29 9.39 -11.69 2.33
N THR A 30 10.06 -10.55 2.22
CA THR A 30 10.73 -10.16 0.98
C THR A 30 12.19 -10.61 0.97
N SER A 31 12.59 -11.37 -0.07
CA SER A 31 13.99 -11.73 -0.33
C SER A 31 14.83 -10.49 -0.69
N ILE A 32 16.17 -10.55 -0.55
CA ILE A 32 17.04 -9.39 -0.83
C ILE A 32 16.89 -8.90 -2.28
N TRP A 33 16.70 -9.82 -3.23
CA TRP A 33 16.54 -9.52 -4.65
C TRP A 33 15.19 -8.89 -4.95
N GLU A 34 14.12 -9.41 -4.38
CA GLU A 34 12.80 -8.78 -4.50
C GLU A 34 12.78 -7.38 -3.89
N TYR A 35 13.48 -7.19 -2.76
CA TYR A 35 13.61 -5.87 -2.15
C TYR A 35 14.28 -4.88 -3.10
N LEU A 36 15.40 -5.27 -3.73
CA LEU A 36 16.09 -4.44 -4.71
C LEU A 36 15.20 -4.10 -5.92
N ILE A 37 14.42 -5.06 -6.43
CA ILE A 37 13.47 -4.82 -7.52
C ILE A 37 12.38 -3.83 -7.09
N ARG A 38 11.80 -4.00 -5.89
CA ARG A 38 10.79 -3.08 -5.33
C ARG A 38 11.35 -1.67 -5.15
N CYS A 39 12.59 -1.54 -4.67
CA CYS A 39 13.29 -0.26 -4.60
C CYS A 39 13.50 0.35 -6.00
N GLY A 40 13.95 -0.45 -6.97
CA GLY A 40 14.15 -0.01 -8.35
C GLY A 40 12.86 0.50 -8.99
N LEU A 41 11.74 -0.20 -8.80
CA LEU A 41 10.41 0.23 -9.27
C LEU A 41 9.97 1.54 -8.60
N LEU A 42 10.19 1.69 -7.29
CA LEU A 42 9.85 2.91 -6.57
C LEU A 42 10.68 4.11 -7.06
N ILE A 43 11.99 3.92 -7.22
CA ILE A 43 12.91 4.94 -7.76
C ILE A 43 12.51 5.28 -9.20
N ASN A 44 12.20 4.29 -10.04
CA ASN A 44 11.74 4.52 -11.40
C ASN A 44 10.48 5.37 -11.44
N MET A 45 9.49 5.05 -10.58
CA MET A 45 8.29 5.85 -10.44
C MET A 45 8.62 7.29 -10.06
N TRP A 46 9.50 7.52 -9.07
CA TRP A 46 9.97 8.87 -8.74
C TRP A 46 10.58 9.57 -9.96
N CYS A 47 11.50 8.93 -10.68
CA CYS A 47 12.14 9.52 -11.85
C CYS A 47 11.14 9.93 -12.94
N GLN A 48 10.10 9.12 -13.20
CA GLN A 48 9.07 9.45 -14.21
C GLN A 48 8.37 10.78 -13.93
N TYR A 49 8.18 11.12 -12.65
CA TYR A 49 7.55 12.38 -12.26
C TYR A 49 8.44 13.62 -12.43
N TYR A 50 9.76 13.41 -12.41
CA TYR A 50 10.76 14.45 -12.59
C TYR A 50 11.43 14.41 -13.97
N VAL A 51 10.89 13.63 -14.93
CA VAL A 51 11.42 13.49 -16.31
C VAL A 51 11.74 14.81 -17.01
N ASN A 52 11.06 15.89 -16.64
CA ASN A 52 11.29 17.22 -17.21
C ASN A 52 12.03 18.21 -16.27
N ASN A 53 12.35 17.84 -15.02
CA ASN A 53 12.91 18.73 -14.00
C ASN A 53 13.86 18.00 -13.01
N PHE A 54 14.85 17.26 -13.52
CA PHE A 54 15.82 16.54 -12.68
C PHE A 54 16.80 17.45 -11.89
N VAL A 55 16.95 18.72 -12.27
CA VAL A 55 17.93 19.65 -11.67
C VAL A 55 17.32 20.47 -10.50
N GLN A 56 16.02 20.30 -10.24
CA GLN A 56 15.36 21.06 -9.19
C GLN A 56 15.80 20.56 -7.80
N TRP A 57 16.15 21.48 -6.90
CA TRP A 57 16.54 21.15 -5.52
C TRP A 57 15.53 20.25 -4.80
N GLY A 58 14.23 20.40 -5.08
CA GLY A 58 13.18 19.53 -4.53
C GLY A 58 13.32 18.05 -4.92
N PHE A 59 13.79 17.77 -6.14
CA PHE A 59 14.05 16.39 -6.59
C PHE A 59 15.19 15.76 -5.80
N ILE A 60 16.31 16.48 -5.64
CA ILE A 60 17.48 15.98 -4.93
C ILE A 60 17.11 15.68 -3.48
N VAL A 61 16.40 16.61 -2.82
CA VAL A 61 15.96 16.42 -1.43
C VAL A 61 15.02 15.22 -1.31
N SER A 62 13.98 15.11 -2.16
CA SER A 62 13.05 13.97 -2.13
C SER A 62 13.77 12.65 -2.40
N MET A 63 14.68 12.61 -3.38
CA MET A 63 15.42 11.39 -3.71
C MET A 63 16.32 10.96 -2.54
N VAL A 64 16.98 11.91 -1.87
CA VAL A 64 17.76 11.62 -0.65
C VAL A 64 16.86 11.12 0.47
N VAL A 65 15.72 11.76 0.71
CA VAL A 65 14.74 11.32 1.73
C VAL A 65 14.23 9.91 1.43
N LEU A 66 13.93 9.61 0.17
CA LEU A 66 13.52 8.28 -0.28
C LEU A 66 14.63 7.26 -0.03
N LEU A 67 15.86 7.52 -0.45
CA LEU A 67 16.98 6.60 -0.26
C LEU A 67 17.27 6.33 1.21
N VAL A 68 17.28 7.38 2.05
CA VAL A 68 17.43 7.25 3.49
C VAL A 68 16.30 6.41 4.08
N THR A 69 15.06 6.66 3.66
CA THR A 69 13.90 5.89 4.13
C THR A 69 13.98 4.42 3.70
N LEU A 70 14.42 4.12 2.49
CA LEU A 70 14.66 2.75 2.02
C LEU A 70 15.69 2.05 2.92
N VAL A 71 16.83 2.69 3.17
CA VAL A 71 17.87 2.14 4.05
C VAL A 71 17.34 1.90 5.47
N LEU A 72 16.56 2.84 6.03
CA LEU A 72 15.93 2.71 7.34
C LEU A 72 14.94 1.55 7.37
N VAL A 73 14.08 1.40 6.35
CA VAL A 73 13.14 0.28 6.24
C VAL A 73 13.90 -1.04 6.18
N ARG A 74 15.00 -1.12 5.44
CA ARG A 74 15.83 -2.33 5.34
C ARG A 74 16.54 -2.67 6.64
N HIS A 75 17.02 -1.66 7.36
CA HIS A 75 17.72 -1.83 8.64
C HIS A 75 16.77 -2.25 9.76
N TYR A 76 15.58 -1.62 9.83
CA TYR A 76 14.57 -1.88 10.85
C TYR A 76 13.47 -2.86 10.40
N ARG A 77 13.70 -3.65 9.34
CA ARG A 77 12.70 -4.57 8.77
C ARG A 77 12.06 -5.50 9.80
N THR A 78 12.87 -5.99 10.75
CA THR A 78 12.44 -6.92 11.81
C THR A 78 11.50 -6.29 12.83
N LYS A 79 11.53 -4.95 12.97
CA LYS A 79 10.62 -4.21 13.86
C LYS A 79 9.42 -3.63 13.10
N ILE A 80 9.61 -3.27 11.83
CA ILE A 80 8.60 -2.61 10.99
C ILE A 80 7.63 -3.61 10.38
N GLY A 81 8.10 -4.76 9.88
CA GLY A 81 7.27 -5.78 9.22
C GLY A 81 6.05 -6.24 10.03
N PRO A 82 6.23 -6.70 11.28
CA PRO A 82 5.12 -7.28 12.04
C PRO A 82 4.19 -6.21 12.65
N ASN A 83 4.67 -4.97 12.78
CA ASN A 83 3.97 -3.93 13.50
C ASN A 83 3.31 -2.93 12.55
N PHE A 84 2.00 -3.09 12.33
CA PHE A 84 1.18 -2.14 11.57
C PHE A 84 1.36 -0.68 12.04
N ARG A 85 1.60 -0.48 13.35
CA ARG A 85 1.84 0.84 13.96
C ARG A 85 3.07 1.56 13.40
N TYR A 86 4.10 0.85 12.94
CA TYR A 86 5.27 1.46 12.29
C TYR A 86 5.12 1.51 10.76
N ARG A 87 4.40 0.56 10.16
CA ARG A 87 4.15 0.56 8.71
C ARG A 87 3.31 1.74 8.24
N LEU A 88 2.31 2.13 9.04
CA LEU A 88 1.42 3.24 8.71
C LEU A 88 2.15 4.59 8.63
N PRO A 89 2.87 5.06 9.66
CA PRO A 89 3.54 6.36 9.61
C PRO A 89 4.63 6.42 8.53
N ILE A 90 5.38 5.33 8.30
CA ILE A 90 6.40 5.29 7.24
C ILE A 90 5.76 5.41 5.85
N ALA A 91 4.66 4.69 5.62
CA ALA A 91 3.95 4.76 4.34
C ALA A 91 3.37 6.15 4.08
N VAL A 92 2.79 6.77 5.11
CA VAL A 92 2.22 8.13 5.03
C VAL A 92 3.32 9.17 4.84
N PHE A 93 4.46 9.00 5.52
CA PHE A 93 5.63 9.86 5.36
C PHE A 93 6.18 9.81 3.93
N LEU A 94 6.34 8.62 3.35
CA LEU A 94 6.77 8.45 1.96
C LEU A 94 5.77 9.06 0.97
N ALA A 95 4.47 8.90 1.21
CA ALA A 95 3.43 9.53 0.39
C ALA A 95 3.47 11.06 0.51
N ALA A 96 3.70 11.59 1.71
CA ALA A 96 3.83 13.04 1.92
C ALA A 96 5.09 13.58 1.24
N ASP A 97 6.24 12.93 1.41
CA ASP A 97 7.47 13.31 0.71
C ASP A 97 7.24 13.36 -0.80
N PHE A 98 6.62 12.32 -1.36
CA PHE A 98 6.28 12.29 -2.77
C PHE A 98 5.37 13.45 -3.20
N TRP A 99 4.22 13.61 -2.55
CA TRP A 99 3.21 14.57 -3.02
C TRP A 99 3.58 16.03 -2.82
N PHE A 100 4.34 16.35 -1.77
CA PHE A 100 4.78 17.72 -1.48
C PHE A 100 6.02 18.15 -2.25
N THR A 101 6.86 17.21 -2.68
CA THR A 101 8.09 17.53 -3.44
C THR A 101 7.84 17.67 -4.94
N LEU A 102 6.70 17.17 -5.43
CA LEU A 102 6.30 17.28 -6.83
C LEU A 102 6.32 18.74 -7.32
N PRO A 103 6.95 19.00 -8.49
CA PRO A 103 6.90 20.33 -9.09
C PRO A 103 5.45 20.69 -9.42
N SER A 104 5.10 21.99 -9.43
CA SER A 104 3.71 22.44 -9.65
C SER A 104 3.10 22.01 -11.00
N ARG A 105 3.91 21.48 -11.93
CA ARG A 105 3.48 20.89 -13.20
C ARG A 105 4.22 19.58 -13.51
N PRO A 106 3.94 18.46 -12.84
CA PRO A 106 4.47 17.16 -13.22
C PRO A 106 3.65 16.65 -14.41
N ALA A 107 4.30 16.31 -15.52
CA ALA A 107 3.69 15.60 -16.65
C ALA A 107 2.34 16.18 -17.14
N GLY A 108 2.19 17.51 -17.15
CA GLY A 108 0.97 18.19 -17.65
C GLY A 108 -0.18 18.33 -16.65
N MET A 109 -0.04 17.84 -15.41
CA MET A 109 -1.02 18.04 -14.33
C MET A 109 -0.64 19.23 -13.46
N VAL A 110 -1.61 20.05 -13.03
CA VAL A 110 -1.35 21.11 -12.04
C VAL A 110 -1.59 20.52 -10.65
N VAL A 111 -0.50 20.27 -9.92
CA VAL A 111 -0.57 19.82 -8.52
C VAL A 111 -0.45 21.06 -7.64
N THR A 112 -1.57 21.49 -7.08
CA THR A 112 -1.58 22.52 -6.04
C THR A 112 -1.36 21.89 -4.66
N PRO A 113 -0.83 22.63 -3.67
CA PRO A 113 -0.61 22.11 -2.32
C PRO A 113 -1.87 21.51 -1.67
N GLY A 114 -3.06 22.05 -1.99
CA GLY A 114 -4.34 21.50 -1.52
C GLY A 114 -4.67 20.13 -2.12
N ILE A 115 -4.33 19.90 -3.39
CA ILE A 115 -4.50 18.60 -4.05
C ILE A 115 -3.50 17.58 -3.48
N ALA A 116 -2.25 18.00 -3.24
CA ALA A 116 -1.24 17.16 -2.60
C ALA A 116 -1.70 16.71 -1.21
N ALA A 117 -2.21 17.62 -0.38
CA ALA A 117 -2.79 17.28 0.93
C ALA A 117 -3.97 16.30 0.82
N GLY A 118 -4.86 16.50 -0.17
CA GLY A 118 -5.95 15.57 -0.47
C GLY A 118 -5.46 14.19 -0.89
N ALA A 119 -4.41 14.12 -1.71
CA ALA A 119 -3.82 12.86 -2.14
C ALA A 119 -3.16 12.09 -0.98
N VAL A 120 -2.45 12.78 -0.09
CA VAL A 120 -1.89 12.19 1.13
C VAL A 120 -3.01 11.70 2.07
N LEU A 121 -4.10 12.46 2.20
CA LEU A 121 -5.25 12.05 2.99
C LEU A 121 -5.93 10.81 2.40
N MET A 122 -6.13 10.76 1.08
CA MET A 122 -6.64 9.57 0.39
C MET A 122 -5.73 8.36 0.64
N PHE A 123 -4.42 8.54 0.49
CA PHE A 123 -3.43 7.49 0.74
C PHE A 123 -3.51 6.97 2.19
N PHE A 124 -3.61 7.89 3.16
CA PHE A 124 -3.78 7.56 4.57
C PHE A 124 -5.05 6.73 4.79
N LEU A 125 -6.18 7.12 4.23
CA LEU A 125 -7.45 6.39 4.35
C LEU A 125 -7.36 4.99 3.73
N MET A 126 -6.73 4.86 2.56
CA MET A 126 -6.50 3.56 1.92
C MET A 126 -5.66 2.65 2.83
N LYS A 127 -4.54 3.15 3.36
CA LYS A 127 -3.67 2.38 4.26
C LYS A 127 -4.38 1.98 5.56
N LEU A 128 -5.17 2.89 6.14
CA LEU A 128 -5.96 2.63 7.34
C LEU A 128 -7.00 1.53 7.11
N SER A 129 -7.69 1.58 5.97
CA SER A 129 -8.69 0.57 5.59
C SER A 129 -8.06 -0.81 5.40
N THR A 130 -6.96 -0.91 4.64
CA THR A 130 -6.26 -2.17 4.40
C THR A 130 -5.75 -2.82 5.68
N GLY A 131 -5.26 -2.04 6.65
CA GLY A 131 -4.84 -2.59 7.94
C GLY A 131 -5.98 -3.23 8.74
N ARG A 132 -7.16 -2.60 8.72
CA ARG A 132 -8.38 -3.17 9.33
C ARG A 132 -8.83 -4.43 8.60
N GLN A 133 -8.74 -4.43 7.27
CA GLN A 133 -9.16 -5.55 6.44
C GLN A 133 -8.22 -6.76 6.57
N GLN A 134 -6.91 -6.54 6.60
CA GLN A 134 -5.92 -7.59 6.89
C GLN A 134 -6.15 -8.20 8.27
N ARG A 135 -6.38 -7.38 9.30
CA ARG A 135 -6.66 -7.87 10.66
C ARG A 135 -7.93 -8.74 10.70
N ARG A 136 -9.00 -8.31 10.02
CA ARG A 136 -10.23 -9.10 9.91
C ARG A 136 -10.03 -10.40 9.15
N PHE A 137 -9.24 -10.39 8.08
CA PHE A 137 -8.92 -11.60 7.31
C PHE A 137 -8.18 -12.63 8.16
N PHE A 138 -7.13 -12.23 8.89
CA PHE A 138 -6.43 -13.14 9.80
C PHE A 138 -7.31 -13.63 10.95
N GLN A 139 -8.18 -12.77 11.50
CA GLN A 139 -9.15 -13.18 12.52
C GLN A 139 -10.15 -14.20 11.96
N ASN A 140 -10.68 -13.98 10.76
CA ASN A 140 -11.58 -14.91 10.10
C ASN A 140 -10.90 -16.25 9.81
N LEU A 141 -9.64 -16.26 9.34
CA LEU A 141 -8.89 -17.51 9.16
C LEU A 141 -8.73 -18.27 10.47
N VAL A 142 -8.38 -17.59 11.57
CA VAL A 142 -8.27 -18.24 12.88
C VAL A 142 -9.62 -18.77 13.35
N THR A 143 -10.71 -18.03 13.16
CA THR A 143 -12.07 -18.49 13.49
C THR A 143 -12.53 -19.63 12.58
N GLU A 144 -12.21 -19.63 11.29
CA GLU A 144 -12.47 -20.74 10.38
C GLU A 144 -11.68 -21.98 10.78
N HIS A 145 -10.39 -21.83 11.14
CA HIS A 145 -9.59 -22.92 11.66
C HIS A 145 -10.13 -23.45 13.00
N LEU A 146 -10.61 -22.60 13.90
CA LEU A 146 -11.20 -23.05 15.18
C LEU A 146 -12.61 -23.63 15.00
N ALA A 147 -13.37 -23.16 14.01
CA ALA A 147 -14.72 -23.67 13.71
C ALA A 147 -14.71 -24.96 12.89
N ASN A 148 -13.68 -25.20 12.06
CA ASN A 148 -13.56 -26.45 11.28
C ASN A 148 -12.87 -27.59 12.03
N TYR A 149 -12.15 -27.29 13.11
CA TYR A 149 -11.47 -28.27 13.94
C TYR A 149 -12.18 -28.37 15.29
N ASP A 150 -13.06 -29.36 15.40
CA ASP A 150 -13.72 -29.71 16.65
C ASP A 150 -12.73 -30.46 17.57
N GLU A 151 -12.53 -29.94 18.79
CA GLU A 151 -11.46 -30.29 19.74
C GLU A 151 -11.53 -31.74 20.28
N LEU A 152 -12.57 -32.50 19.97
CA LEU A 152 -12.76 -33.84 20.52
C LEU A 152 -12.58 -35.02 19.55
N THR A 153 -12.50 -34.83 18.23
CA THR A 153 -12.45 -35.98 17.29
C THR A 153 -11.61 -35.82 16.02
N SER A 154 -10.92 -34.70 15.76
CA SER A 154 -9.98 -34.55 14.63
C SER A 154 -10.54 -34.88 13.23
N THR A 155 -11.86 -34.77 13.02
CA THR A 155 -12.49 -34.95 11.71
C THR A 155 -13.21 -33.68 11.28
N LYS A 156 -13.07 -33.32 10.00
CA LYS A 156 -13.63 -32.10 9.39
C LYS A 156 -15.12 -31.96 9.72
N ASN A 157 -15.52 -30.75 10.13
CA ASN A 157 -16.84 -30.45 10.64
C ASN A 157 -17.96 -30.80 9.62
N PHE A 158 -18.78 -31.80 9.96
CA PHE A 158 -19.84 -32.39 9.11
C PHE A 158 -20.97 -31.41 8.78
N THR A 159 -21.07 -30.31 9.53
CA THR A 159 -22.09 -29.26 9.39
C THR A 159 -21.98 -28.48 8.08
N ALA A 160 -20.79 -28.37 7.49
CA ALA A 160 -20.60 -27.72 6.19
C ALA A 160 -21.23 -28.50 5.03
N TYR A 161 -21.30 -29.84 5.12
CA TYR A 161 -21.91 -30.68 4.10
C TYR A 161 -23.45 -30.70 4.20
N GLN A 162 -23.99 -30.53 5.41
CA GLN A 162 -25.43 -30.62 5.62
C GLN A 162 -26.18 -29.42 5.01
N ASN A 163 -25.64 -28.20 5.09
CA ASN A 163 -26.22 -27.03 4.41
C ASN A 163 -26.13 -27.10 2.88
N LEU A 164 -25.12 -27.79 2.35
CA LEU A 164 -24.96 -27.96 0.90
C LEU A 164 -26.01 -28.91 0.34
N ASN A 165 -26.33 -30.02 1.04
CA ASN A 165 -27.36 -30.96 0.60
C ASN A 165 -28.79 -30.40 0.67
N TYR A 166 -29.12 -29.50 1.60
CA TYR A 166 -30.46 -28.88 1.63
C TYR A 166 -30.69 -27.88 0.49
N ALA A 167 -29.64 -27.22 -0.02
CA ALA A 167 -29.76 -26.27 -1.13
C ALA A 167 -29.99 -26.95 -2.50
N TYR A 168 -29.58 -28.22 -2.65
CA TYR A 168 -29.80 -29.02 -3.87
C TYR A 168 -31.07 -29.87 -3.83
N ALA A 169 -31.69 -30.06 -2.65
CA ALA A 169 -32.93 -30.82 -2.50
C ALA A 169 -34.21 -29.96 -2.59
N SER A 170 -34.08 -28.64 -2.78
CA SER A 170 -35.19 -27.69 -2.88
C SER A 170 -35.35 -27.04 -4.27
N ASN A 171 -34.76 -27.62 -5.31
CA ASN A 171 -35.05 -27.34 -6.72
C ASN A 171 -35.58 -28.61 -7.39
#